data_AF-A0A8J3N103-F1
#
_entry.id   AF-A0A8J3N103-F1
#
_cell.length_a   1.000
_cell.length_b   1.000
_cell.length_c   1.000
_cell.angle_alpha   90.00
_cell.angle_beta   90.00
_cell.angle_gamma   90.00
#
_symmetry.space_group_name_H-M   'P 1'
#
loop_
_entity.id
_entity.type
_entity.pdbx_description
1 polymer ?
#
loop_
_entity_poly.entity_id
_entity_poly.type
_entity_poly.pdbx_seq_one_letter_code
_entity_poly.pdbx_strand_id
1 'polypeptide(L)'
;MGITQQRGLEGETAVLNRLVQLGYEVLVPWNRSLGYDLAYIVDNEEKREFVRIQCKWAWLSKDGACLVFNTSTAAEWGRKKHDYHGKAE
;
A
#
# COMPACT_ATOMS: atom_id res chain seq x y z
N MET A 1 7.04 -7.01 -17.11
CA MET A 1 6.11 -6.54 -16.05
C MET A 1 4.80 -6.14 -16.71
N GLY A 2 3.64 -6.51 -16.15
CA GLY A 2 2.35 -6.17 -16.77
C GLY A 2 1.96 -4.70 -16.56
N ILE A 3 1.19 -4.11 -17.48
CA ILE A 3 0.75 -2.69 -17.42
C ILE A 3 0.11 -2.33 -16.06
N THR A 4 -0.70 -3.22 -15.51
CA THR A 4 -1.35 -3.02 -14.20
C THR A 4 -0.34 -2.98 -13.04
N GLN A 5 0.70 -3.80 -13.09
CA GLN A 5 1.73 -3.82 -12.04
C GLN A 5 2.59 -2.55 -12.11
N GLN A 6 2.88 -2.07 -13.32
CA GLN A 6 3.63 -0.83 -13.51
C GLN A 6 2.88 0.38 -12.93
N ARG A 7 1.57 0.51 -13.19
CA ARG A 7 0.75 1.59 -12.61
C ARG A 7 0.69 1.51 -11.08
N GLY A 8 0.64 0.30 -10.52
CA GLY A 8 0.73 0.09 -9.08
C GLY A 8 2.04 0.63 -8.51
N LEU A 9 3.17 0.31 -9.15
CA LEU A 9 4.49 0.83 -8.78
C LEU A 9 4.59 2.35 -8.90
N GLU A 10 4.04 2.94 -9.97
CA GLU A 10 4.05 4.40 -10.16
C GLU A 10 3.29 5.09 -9.01
N GLY A 11 2.13 4.56 -8.63
CA GLY A 11 1.36 5.03 -7.48
C GLY A 11 2.09 4.87 -6.14
N GLU A 12 2.68 3.70 -5.90
CA GLU A 12 3.52 3.42 -4.72
C GLU A 12 4.68 4.41 -4.61
N THR A 13 5.36 4.67 -5.73
CA THR A 13 6.49 5.62 -5.82
C THR A 13 6.06 7.06 -5.56
N ALA A 14 4.88 7.46 -6.05
CA ALA A 14 4.35 8.80 -5.78
C ALA A 14 4.08 9.02 -4.28
N VAL A 15 3.52 8.01 -3.60
CA VAL A 15 3.30 8.04 -2.14
C VAL A 15 4.63 8.07 -1.39
N LEU A 16 5.58 7.20 -1.74
CA LEU A 16 6.93 7.18 -1.17
C LEU A 16 7.61 8.55 -1.26
N ASN A 17 7.64 9.15 -2.46
CA ASN A 17 8.25 10.46 -2.69
C ASN A 17 7.61 11.52 -1.79
N ARG A 18 6.28 11.53 -1.67
CA ARG A 18 5.59 12.50 -0.82
C ARG A 18 5.93 12.33 0.66
N LEU A 19 6.02 11.09 1.16
CA LEU A 19 6.41 10.82 2.54
C LEU A 19 7.84 11.28 2.82
N VAL A 20 8.78 10.99 1.92
CA VAL A 20 10.18 11.44 2.03
C VAL A 20 10.27 12.96 2.02
N GLN A 21 9.53 13.65 1.16
CA GLN A 21 9.48 15.12 1.13
C GLN A 21 8.94 15.73 2.43
N LEU A 22 8.07 15.01 3.13
CA LEU A 22 7.55 15.42 4.44
C LEU A 22 8.51 15.09 5.60
N GLY A 23 9.65 14.48 5.31
CA GLY A 23 10.69 14.15 6.29
C GLY A 23 10.48 12.82 7.02
N TYR A 24 9.55 11.97 6.57
CA TYR A 24 9.36 10.66 7.16
C TYR A 24 10.50 9.70 6.78
N GLU A 25 10.97 8.92 7.76
CA GLU A 25 11.81 7.76 7.51
C GLU A 25 10.92 6.62 6.98
N VAL A 26 10.99 6.37 5.67
CA VAL A 26 10.15 5.37 4.98
C VAL A 26 10.92 4.09 4.74
N LEU A 27 10.32 2.97 5.11
CA LEU A 27 10.80 1.62 4.91
C LEU A 27 10.10 0.99 3.70
N VAL A 28 10.90 0.46 2.78
CA VAL A 28 10.43 -0.34 1.65
C VAL A 28 10.64 -1.82 1.99
N PRO A 29 9.57 -2.62 2.09
CA PRO A 29 9.69 -4.04 2.40
C PRO A 29 10.42 -4.78 1.27
N TRP A 30 11.33 -5.67 1.65
CA TRP A 30 12.09 -6.49 0.69
C TRP A 30 11.18 -7.45 -0.10
N ASN A 31 10.13 -7.94 0.54
CA ASN A 31 9.19 -8.90 -0.04
C ASN A 31 7.83 -8.24 -0.28
N ARG A 32 7.27 -8.44 -1.48
CA ARG A 32 5.95 -7.95 -1.91
C ARG A 32 4.77 -8.83 -1.49
N SER A 33 5.02 -9.93 -0.77
CA SER A 33 3.95 -10.78 -0.23
C SER A 33 3.38 -10.28 1.11
N LEU A 34 3.90 -9.16 1.63
CA LEU A 34 3.41 -8.56 2.87
C LEU A 34 2.09 -7.82 2.64
N GLY A 35 1.30 -7.67 3.71
CA GLY A 35 0.01 -6.95 3.67
C GLY A 35 0.14 -5.42 3.65
N TYR A 36 1.28 -4.89 3.22
CA TYR A 36 1.58 -3.47 3.10
C TYR A 36 2.70 -3.28 2.04
N ASP A 37 2.72 -2.10 1.42
CA ASP A 37 3.69 -1.75 0.37
C ASP A 37 4.80 -0.84 0.89
N LEU A 38 4.51 -0.01 1.90
CA LEU A 38 5.45 0.89 2.56
C LEU A 38 5.18 0.91 4.06
N ALA A 39 6.14 1.35 4.86
CA ALA A 39 5.89 1.74 6.25
C ALA A 39 6.71 2.99 6.59
N TYR A 40 6.30 3.78 7.56
CA TYR A 40 7.17 4.80 8.15
C TYR A 40 7.23 4.69 9.66
N ILE A 41 8.30 5.26 10.22
CA ILE A 41 8.56 5.22 11.65
C ILE A 41 7.95 6.44 12.34
N VAL A 42 7.28 6.19 13.46
CA VAL A 42 6.86 7.22 14.41
C VAL A 42 7.60 6.98 15.72
N ASP A 43 8.43 7.95 16.11
CA ASP A 43 9.11 7.94 17.40
C ASP A 43 8.25 8.69 18.42
N ASN A 44 7.71 7.96 19.39
CA ASN A 44 7.07 8.50 20.59
C ASN A 44 8.02 8.34 21.78
N GLU A 45 7.85 9.15 22.84
CA GLU A 45 8.75 9.18 24.01
C GLU A 45 9.00 7.80 24.65
N GLU A 46 8.05 6.88 24.54
CA GLU A 46 8.13 5.55 25.14
C GLU A 46 8.42 4.43 24.14
N LYS A 47 8.12 4.62 22.84
CA LYS A 47 8.12 3.54 21.83
C LYS A 47 8.35 4.05 20.42
N ARG A 48 9.02 3.23 19.63
CA ARG A 48 9.11 3.35 18.18
C ARG A 48 8.02 2.50 17.54
N GLU A 49 7.14 3.13 16.78
CA GLU A 49 5.99 2.49 16.12
C GLU A 49 6.16 2.51 14.60
N PHE A 50 5.64 1.47 13.94
CA PHE A 50 5.64 1.37 12.48
C PHE A 50 4.22 1.59 11.96
N VAL A 51 4.05 2.63 11.16
CA VAL A 51 2.80 2.87 10.45
C VAL A 51 2.87 2.21 9.08
N ARG A 52 2.14 1.11 8.91
CA ARG A 52 2.05 0.35 7.66
C ARG A 52 1.12 1.05 6.67
N ILE A 53 1.52 1.11 5.40
CA ILE A 53 0.79 1.74 4.31
C ILE A 53 0.60 0.73 3.18
N GLN A 54 -0.67 0.50 2.81
CA GLN A 54 -1.03 -0.21 1.58
C GLN A 54 -1.45 0.80 0.52
N CYS A 55 -0.77 0.79 -0.62
CA CYS A 55 -1.09 1.57 -1.80
C CYS A 55 -2.07 0.79 -2.69
N LYS A 56 -3.08 1.49 -3.22
CA LYS A 56 -4.05 0.94 -4.16
C LYS A 56 -4.23 1.90 -5.33
N TRP A 57 -4.17 1.36 -6.54
CA TRP A 57 -4.54 2.10 -7.73
C TRP A 57 -6.06 2.10 -7.89
N ALA A 58 -6.67 3.28 -7.90
CA ALA A 58 -8.11 3.45 -8.11
C ALA A 58 -8.42 3.76 -9.58
N TRP A 59 -9.67 3.54 -9.98
CA TRP A 59 -10.23 3.97 -11.25
C TRP A 59 -11.53 4.73 -11.03
N LEU A 60 -11.89 5.59 -11.97
CA LEU A 60 -13.14 6.32 -11.91
C LEU A 60 -14.32 5.37 -12.16
N SER A 61 -15.43 5.56 -11.45
CA SER A 61 -16.69 4.85 -11.70
C SER A 61 -17.20 5.14 -13.11
N LYS A 62 -18.09 4.27 -13.63
CA LYS A 62 -18.61 4.40 -15.00
C LYS A 62 -19.32 5.73 -15.26
N ASP A 63 -19.94 6.28 -14.22
CA ASP A 63 -20.64 7.57 -14.22
C ASP A 63 -19.74 8.76 -13.83
N GLY A 64 -18.47 8.52 -13.50
CA GLY A 64 -17.53 9.58 -13.15
C GLY A 64 -17.63 10.09 -11.70
N ALA A 65 -18.60 9.60 -10.93
CA ALA A 65 -18.96 10.20 -9.64
C ALA A 65 -18.02 9.82 -8.48
N CYS A 66 -17.35 8.68 -8.55
CA CYS A 66 -16.50 8.21 -7.45
C CYS A 66 -15.24 7.48 -7.93
N LEU A 67 -14.27 7.37 -7.02
CA LEU A 67 -13.10 6.52 -7.19
C LEU A 67 -13.39 5.14 -6.62
N VAL A 68 -13.09 4.11 -7.40
CA VAL A 68 -13.29 2.71 -7.06
C VAL A 68 -11.93 2.01 -7.04
N PHE A 69 -11.70 1.18 -6.03
CA PHE A 69 -10.51 0.35 -5.92
C PHE A 69 -10.86 -0.99 -5.27
N ASN A 70 -9.98 -1.97 -5.43
CA ASN A 70 -10.18 -3.29 -4.84
C ASN A 70 -9.50 -3.39 -3.46
N THR A 71 -10.29 -3.73 -2.45
CA THR A 71 -9.83 -3.94 -1.07
C THR A 71 -9.21 -5.32 -0.84
N SER A 72 -9.45 -6.29 -1.73
CA SER A 72 -8.87 -7.63 -1.59
C SER A 72 -7.35 -7.61 -1.72
N THR A 73 -6.70 -8.46 -0.92
CA THR A 73 -5.27 -8.70 -1.02
C THR A 73 -5.06 -9.91 -1.92
N ALA A 74 -4.28 -9.76 -2.99
CA ALA A 74 -3.84 -10.89 -3.79
C ALA A 74 -2.71 -11.61 -3.05
N ALA A 75 -3.04 -12.26 -1.93
CA ALA A 75 -2.13 -13.17 -1.26
C ALA A 75 -1.97 -14.40 -2.15
N GLU A 76 -0.82 -14.49 -2.82
CA GLU A 76 -0.35 -15.61 -3.63
C GLU A 76 -1.19 -15.94 -4.89
N TRP A 77 -0.50 -16.01 -6.03
CA TRP A 77 -1.01 -16.66 -7.23
C TRP A 77 -1.52 -18.07 -6.89
N GLY A 78 -2.84 -18.27 -6.94
CA GLY A 78 -3.47 -19.60 -6.80
C GLY A 78 -4.24 -19.86 -5.50
N ARG A 79 -4.29 -18.92 -4.54
CA ARG A 79 -5.18 -19.04 -3.36
C ARG A 79 -6.36 -18.08 -3.41
N LYS A 80 -7.44 -18.49 -2.74
CA LYS A 80 -8.72 -17.75 -2.65
C LYS A 80 -8.42 -16.30 -2.27
N LYS A 81 -9.00 -15.35 -3.01
CA LYS A 81 -8.98 -13.92 -2.64
C LYS A 81 -9.55 -13.81 -1.22
N HIS A 82 -8.72 -13.37 -0.29
CA HIS A 82 -9.17 -13.06 1.06
C HIS A 82 -9.57 -11.59 1.09
N ASP A 83 -10.77 -11.32 1.58
CA ASP A 83 -11.20 -9.96 1.90
C ASP A 83 -10.33 -9.43 3.04
N TYR A 84 -10.02 -8.14 2.99
CA TYR A 84 -9.15 -7.50 3.98
C TYR A 84 -9.88 -7.37 5.32
N HIS A 85 -9.47 -8.16 6.32
CA HIS A 85 -10.03 -8.16 7.68
C HIS A 85 -9.16 -7.41 8.71
N GLY A 86 -8.39 -6.38 8.28
CA GLY A 86 -7.65 -5.53 9.22
C GLY A 86 -6.75 -6.31 10.19
N LYS A 87 -5.93 -7.23 9.69
CA LYS A 87 -5.01 -8.00 10.55
C LYS A 87 -3.94 -7.05 11.14
N ALA A 88 -4.09 -6.73 12.41
CA ALA A 88 -2.98 -6.31 13.25
C ALA A 88 -2.15 -7.57 13.54
N GLU A 89 -0.95 -7.61 12.98
CA GLU A 89 0.08 -8.58 13.41
C GLU A 89 0.89 -7.92 14.52
#